data_AF-G2GMM5-F1
#
_entry.id   AF-G2GMM5-F1
#
_cell.length_a   1.000
_cell.length_b   1.000
_cell.length_c   1.000
_cell.angle_alpha   90.00
_cell.angle_beta   90.00
_cell.angle_gamma   90.00
#
_symmetry.space_group_name_H-M   'P 1'
#
loop_
_entity.id
_entity.type
_entity.pdbx_description
1 polymer ?
#
loop_
_entity_poly.entity_id
_entity_poly.type
_entity_poly.pdbx_seq_one_letter_code
_entity_poly.pdbx_strand_id
1 'polypeptide(L)'
;MDVTKNNDDEGTRTERARRIGLFRYMLIREAADPSLTGRQRGALVRRLAQQEHIDADGRPVRITRWTLDRWILEWRQGGFDALVPSPRQCQPRTPPEVVELAMALKKENPDRTAAQADTAAEG
;
A
#
# COMPACT_ATOMS: atom_id res chain seq x y z
N MET A 1 -10.15 19.39 -29.83
CA MET A 1 -8.79 18.98 -29.46
C MET A 1 -8.80 18.65 -27.97
N ASP A 2 -9.10 17.40 -27.59
CA ASP A 2 -9.07 16.96 -26.18
C ASP A 2 -8.69 15.48 -26.00
N VAL A 3 -8.40 14.75 -27.09
CA VAL A 3 -8.15 13.30 -27.06
C VAL A 3 -6.71 12.97 -26.66
N THR A 4 -5.77 13.91 -26.83
CA THR A 4 -4.34 13.65 -26.58
C THR A 4 -3.99 13.63 -25.09
N LYS A 5 -4.51 14.57 -24.28
CA LYS A 5 -4.21 14.66 -22.84
C LYS A 5 -4.58 13.39 -22.05
N ASN A 6 -5.77 12.85 -22.31
CA ASN A 6 -6.23 11.63 -21.63
C ASN A 6 -5.30 10.42 -21.85
N ASN A 7 -4.69 10.29 -23.02
CA ASN A 7 -3.82 9.15 -23.34
C ASN A 7 -2.46 9.24 -22.63
N ASP A 8 -1.92 10.46 -22.52
CA ASP A 8 -0.66 10.72 -21.80
C ASP A 8 -0.81 10.49 -20.28
N ASP A 9 -1.96 10.85 -19.71
CA ASP A 9 -2.31 10.62 -18.31
C ASP A 9 -2.49 9.13 -17.97
N GLU A 10 -3.12 8.35 -18.87
CA GLU A 10 -3.29 6.91 -18.68
C GLU A 10 -1.97 6.13 -18.82
N GLY A 11 -1.10 6.52 -19.76
CA GLY A 11 0.24 5.96 -19.89
C GLY A 11 1.08 6.20 -18.63
N THR A 12 1.08 7.43 -18.12
CA THR A 12 1.81 7.81 -16.91
C THR A 12 1.33 7.04 -15.68
N ARG A 13 0.01 6.85 -15.55
CA ARG A 13 -0.62 6.10 -14.46
C ARG A 13 -0.29 4.60 -14.52
N THR A 14 -0.26 4.03 -15.72
CA THR A 14 0.10 2.62 -15.94
C THR A 14 1.57 2.37 -15.60
N GLU A 15 2.47 3.25 -16.03
CA GLU A 15 3.89 3.15 -15.70
C GLU A 15 4.12 3.27 -14.20
N ARG A 16 3.40 4.19 -13.53
CA ARG A 16 3.45 4.30 -12.07
C ARG A 16 2.94 3.04 -11.38
N ALA A 17 1.83 2.47 -11.84
CA ALA A 17 1.31 1.20 -11.32
C ALA A 17 2.36 0.09 -11.43
N ARG A 18 3.05 0.00 -12.58
CA ARG A 18 4.09 -0.99 -12.81
C ARG A 18 5.30 -0.80 -11.89
N ARG A 19 5.78 0.44 -11.69
CA ARG A 19 6.85 0.73 -10.73
C ARG A 19 6.48 0.33 -9.30
N ILE A 20 5.24 0.57 -8.87
CA ILE A 20 4.74 0.12 -7.57
C ILE A 20 4.74 -1.41 -7.49
N GLY A 21 4.30 -2.11 -8.54
CA GLY A 21 4.35 -3.58 -8.60
C GLY A 21 5.78 -4.12 -8.47
N LEU A 22 6.75 -3.50 -9.15
CA LEU A 22 8.17 -3.86 -9.07
C LEU A 22 8.73 -3.67 -7.66
N PHE A 23 8.43 -2.54 -7.03
CA PHE A 23 8.82 -2.28 -5.64
C PHE A 23 8.29 -3.37 -4.69
N ARG A 24 7.00 -3.69 -4.80
CA ARG A 24 6.37 -4.76 -3.99
C ARG A 24 7.06 -6.09 -4.23
N TYR A 25 7.28 -6.46 -5.49
CA TYR A 25 7.94 -7.70 -5.88
C TYR A 25 9.35 -7.81 -5.30
N MET A 26 10.16 -6.75 -5.40
CA MET A 26 11.53 -6.72 -4.86
C MET A 26 11.56 -6.97 -3.35
N LEU A 27 10.57 -6.47 -2.61
CA LEU A 27 10.47 -6.71 -1.17
C LEU A 27 10.11 -8.14 -0.82
N ILE A 28 9.20 -8.75 -1.56
CA ILE A 28 8.63 -10.04 -1.17
C ILE A 28 9.30 -11.24 -1.84
N ARG A 29 10.06 -11.06 -2.93
CA ARG A 29 10.57 -12.18 -3.75
C ARG A 29 11.33 -13.22 -2.93
N GLU A 30 12.12 -12.80 -1.96
CA GLU A 30 12.86 -13.70 -1.08
C GLU A 30 11.91 -14.41 -0.10
N ALA A 31 10.97 -13.69 0.51
CA ALA A 31 9.99 -14.25 1.43
C ALA A 31 8.90 -15.10 0.74
N ALA A 32 8.74 -14.97 -0.57
CA ALA A 32 7.79 -15.71 -1.40
C ALA A 32 8.35 -17.03 -1.93
N ASP A 33 9.64 -17.32 -1.70
CA ASP A 33 10.28 -18.55 -2.13
C ASP A 33 9.54 -19.79 -1.57
N PRO A 34 9.05 -20.70 -2.45
CA PRO A 34 8.30 -21.87 -2.02
C PRO A 34 9.12 -22.88 -1.20
N SER A 35 10.45 -22.83 -1.25
CA SER A 35 11.34 -23.68 -0.46
C SER A 35 11.40 -23.28 1.02
N LEU A 36 10.93 -22.08 1.38
CA LEU A 36 10.94 -21.60 2.75
C LEU A 36 9.84 -22.23 3.59
N THR A 37 10.22 -22.69 4.78
CA THR A 37 9.25 -23.04 5.83
C THR A 37 8.53 -21.79 6.34
N GLY A 38 7.35 -21.96 6.94
CA GLY A 38 6.60 -20.86 7.55
C GLY A 38 7.39 -20.09 8.61
N ARG A 39 8.29 -20.77 9.34
CA ARG A 39 9.18 -20.14 10.34
C ARG A 39 10.24 -19.25 9.67
N GLN A 40 10.91 -19.75 8.62
CA GLN A 40 11.92 -18.99 7.88
C GLN A 40 11.29 -17.77 7.20
N ARG A 41 10.16 -17.95 6.51
CA ARG A 41 9.38 -16.83 5.93
C ARG A 41 9.01 -15.81 6.99
N GLY A 42 8.48 -16.25 8.13
CA GLY A 42 8.09 -15.37 9.22
C GLY A 42 9.25 -14.58 9.82
N ALA A 43 10.48 -15.10 9.79
CA ALA A 43 11.68 -14.38 10.22
C ALA A 43 12.09 -13.30 9.19
N LEU A 44 12.08 -13.64 7.90
CA LEU A 44 12.36 -12.70 6.81
C LEU A 44 11.37 -11.53 6.81
N VAL A 45 10.07 -11.82 6.89
CA VAL A 45 9.02 -10.79 6.92
C VAL A 45 9.17 -9.87 8.14
N ARG A 46 9.55 -10.41 9.30
CA ARG A 46 9.83 -9.60 10.50
C ARG A 46 11.03 -8.68 10.29
N ARG A 47 12.10 -9.17 9.67
CA ARG A 47 13.28 -8.36 9.32
C ARG A 47 12.90 -7.24 8.36
N LEU A 48 12.18 -7.56 7.29
CA LEU A 48 11.72 -6.57 6.30
C LEU A 48 10.83 -5.50 6.94
N ALA A 49 9.94 -5.87 7.86
CA ALA A 49 9.06 -4.91 8.54
C ALA A 49 9.79 -3.96 9.51
N GLN A 50 10.98 -4.33 9.98
CA GLN A 50 11.81 -3.47 10.85
C GLN A 50 12.66 -2.49 10.05
N GLN A 51 12.82 -2.72 8.75
CA GLN A 51 13.64 -1.89 7.86
C GLN A 51 12.81 -0.80 7.18
N GLU A 52 13.47 0.31 6.86
CA GLU A 52 12.94 1.31 5.94
C GLU A 52 13.31 0.96 4.51
N HIS A 53 12.38 1.18 3.59
CA HIS A 53 12.51 0.86 2.18
C HIS A 53 12.29 2.09 1.34
N ILE A 54 12.88 2.14 0.15
CA ILE A 54 12.64 3.22 -0.79
C ILE A 54 11.53 2.78 -1.75
N ASP A 55 10.39 3.48 -1.70
CA ASP A 55 9.25 3.22 -2.59
C ASP A 55 9.57 3.60 -4.05
N ALA A 56 8.69 3.21 -4.97
CA ALA A 56 8.74 3.50 -6.40
C ALA A 56 8.87 5.00 -6.77
N ASP A 57 8.50 5.89 -5.84
CA ASP A 57 8.60 7.35 -5.97
C ASP A 57 9.82 7.92 -5.19
N GLY A 58 10.74 7.08 -4.72
CA GLY A 58 11.99 7.49 -4.03
C GLY A 58 11.82 7.88 -2.57
N ARG A 59 10.65 7.63 -1.96
CA ARG A 59 10.33 8.03 -0.58
C ARG A 59 10.65 6.90 0.40
N PRO A 60 11.21 7.19 1.58
CA PRO A 60 11.36 6.20 2.64
C PRO A 60 9.99 5.78 3.17
N VAL A 61 9.73 4.48 3.21
CA VAL A 61 8.49 3.87 3.69
C VAL A 61 8.79 2.68 4.59
N ARG A 62 8.00 2.52 5.65
CA ARG A 62 8.00 1.32 6.48
C ARG A 62 6.74 0.50 6.20
N ILE A 63 6.93 -0.76 5.81
CA ILE A 63 5.83 -1.67 5.46
C ILE A 63 5.58 -2.63 6.61
N THR A 64 4.32 -2.76 7.03
CA THR A 64 3.97 -3.67 8.12
C THR A 64 4.07 -5.12 7.67
N ARG A 65 4.29 -6.02 8.63
CA ARG A 65 4.29 -7.46 8.40
C ARG A 65 3.01 -7.95 7.71
N TRP A 66 1.84 -7.45 8.12
CA TRP A 66 0.56 -7.83 7.53
C TRP A 66 0.50 -7.51 6.03
N THR A 67 0.99 -6.33 5.63
CA THR A 67 1.02 -5.93 4.21
C THR A 67 1.96 -6.80 3.40
N LEU A 68 3.14 -7.14 3.94
CA LEU A 68 4.08 -8.06 3.30
C LEU A 68 3.49 -9.47 3.13
N ASP A 69 2.87 -10.01 4.18
CA ASP A 69 2.21 -11.33 4.14
C ASP A 69 1.07 -11.34 3.08
N ARG A 70 0.31 -10.24 2.97
CA ARG A 70 -0.72 -10.08 1.93
C ARG A 70 -0.13 -10.07 0.53
N TRP A 71 0.93 -9.30 0.27
CA TRP A 71 1.58 -9.27 -1.05
C TRP A 71 2.16 -10.62 -1.44
N ILE A 72 2.75 -11.37 -0.49
CA ILE A 72 3.23 -12.74 -0.73
C ILE A 72 2.06 -13.64 -1.18
N LEU A 73 0.90 -13.51 -0.53
CA LEU A 73 -0.28 -14.27 -0.87
C LEU A 73 -0.82 -13.90 -2.26
N GLU A 74 -0.93 -12.61 -2.57
CA GLU A 74 -1.37 -12.09 -3.88
C GLU A 74 -0.43 -12.57 -5.00
N TRP A 75 0.89 -12.46 -4.81
CA TRP A 75 1.89 -12.95 -5.75
C TRP A 75 1.81 -14.46 -6.00
N ARG A 76 1.60 -15.26 -4.94
CA ARG A 76 1.48 -16.72 -5.08
C ARG A 76 0.21 -17.14 -5.82
N GLN A 77 -0.85 -16.35 -5.78
CA GLN A 77 -2.12 -16.66 -6.43
C GLN A 77 -2.22 -16.09 -7.85
N GLY A 78 -1.71 -14.89 -8.10
CA GLY A 78 -1.89 -14.17 -9.36
C GLY A 78 -0.62 -13.58 -9.96
N GLY A 79 0.56 -13.95 -9.46
CA GLY A 79 1.84 -13.51 -10.00
C GLY A 79 2.04 -12.00 -9.92
N PHE A 80 2.75 -11.44 -10.90
CA PHE A 80 3.13 -10.02 -10.90
C PHE A 80 1.94 -9.08 -11.02
N ASP A 81 0.99 -9.44 -11.85
CA ASP A 81 -0.18 -8.61 -12.12
C ASP A 81 -1.02 -8.40 -10.85
N ALA A 82 -1.03 -9.37 -9.93
CA ALA A 82 -1.68 -9.23 -8.63
C ALA A 82 -0.98 -8.22 -7.70
N LEU A 83 0.31 -7.94 -7.92
CA LEU A 83 1.05 -6.91 -7.18
C LEU A 83 0.88 -5.52 -7.79
N VAL A 84 0.55 -5.42 -9.08
CA VAL A 84 0.35 -4.15 -9.77
C VAL A 84 -1.00 -3.57 -9.34
N PRO A 85 -1.04 -2.43 -8.63
CA PRO A 85 -2.31 -1.79 -8.29
C PRO A 85 -3.05 -1.40 -9.57
N SER A 86 -4.39 -1.50 -9.55
CA SER A 86 -5.20 -1.03 -10.68
C SER A 86 -4.85 0.44 -11.00
N PRO A 87 -4.73 0.84 -12.29
CA PRO A 87 -4.43 2.21 -12.68
C PRO A 87 -5.37 3.22 -11.99
N ARG A 88 -6.65 2.86 -11.80
CA ARG A 88 -7.66 3.70 -11.13
C ARG A 88 -7.31 4.03 -9.66
N GLN A 89 -6.51 3.18 -9.01
CA GLN A 89 -5.98 3.38 -7.66
C GLN A 89 -4.65 4.13 -7.64
N CYS A 90 -4.04 4.40 -8.80
CA CYS A 90 -2.79 5.14 -8.96
C CYS A 90 -3.04 6.64 -9.16
N GLN A 91 -4.01 7.20 -8.44
CA GLN A 91 -4.18 8.66 -8.35
C GLN A 91 -2.96 9.26 -7.62
N PRO A 92 -2.54 10.51 -7.97
CA PRO A 92 -1.46 11.19 -7.26
C PRO A 92 -1.81 11.22 -5.77
N ARG A 93 -0.99 10.52 -4.99
CA ARG A 93 -1.22 10.40 -3.55
C ARG A 93 -0.67 11.67 -2.92
N THR A 94 -1.53 12.38 -2.20
CA THR A 94 -1.23 13.63 -1.50
C THR A 94 0.14 13.55 -0.80
N PRO A 95 0.97 14.61 -0.88
CA PRO A 95 2.30 14.66 -0.27
C PRO A 95 2.29 14.22 1.21
N PRO A 96 3.44 13.74 1.72
CA PRO A 96 3.56 13.06 3.01
C PRO A 96 3.16 13.86 4.25
N GLU A 97 2.85 15.16 4.11
CA GLU A 97 2.26 15.98 5.18
C GLU A 97 0.86 15.51 5.62
N VAL A 98 0.21 14.59 4.88
CA VAL A 98 -1.16 14.10 5.19
C VAL A 98 -1.21 12.61 5.55
N VAL A 99 -0.08 11.98 5.92
CA VAL A 99 -0.10 10.62 6.53
C VAL A 99 -0.32 10.68 8.05
N GLU A 100 -0.04 11.83 8.67
CA GLU A 100 -0.36 12.07 10.09
C GLU A 100 -1.89 12.10 10.35
N LEU A 101 -2.70 12.33 9.31
CA LEU A 101 -4.17 12.34 9.42
C LEU A 101 -4.82 10.95 9.29
N ALA A 102 -4.13 9.96 8.69
CA ALA A 102 -4.67 8.60 8.56
C ALA A 102 -4.43 7.73 9.81
N MET A 103 -3.48 8.12 10.67
CA MET A 103 -3.29 7.53 11.99
C MET A 103 -4.22 8.14 13.05
N ALA A 104 -4.74 9.36 12.85
CA ALA A 104 -5.72 9.97 13.75
C ALA A 104 -7.15 9.40 13.61
N LEU A 105 -7.49 8.74 12.49
CA LEU A 105 -8.85 8.22 12.23
C LEU A 105 -9.06 6.73 12.50
N LYS A 106 -8.02 5.98 12.92
CA LYS A 106 -8.15 4.58 13.36
C LYS A 106 -7.89 4.41 14.86
N LYS A 107 -8.17 5.46 15.64
CA LYS A 107 -8.16 5.43 17.09
C LYS A 107 -9.53 5.82 17.67
N GLU A 108 -10.58 5.16 17.20
CA GLU A 108 -11.88 5.01 17.87
C GLU A 108 -12.65 3.97 17.03
N ASN A 109 -13.37 2.97 17.50
CA ASN A 109 -13.62 2.38 18.80
C ASN A 109 -14.46 1.12 18.44
N PRO A 110 -14.00 -0.13 18.61
CA PRO A 110 -14.86 -1.29 18.34
C PRO A 110 -15.69 -1.57 19.58
N ASP A 111 -16.94 -1.09 19.59
CA ASP A 111 -18.13 -1.85 19.98
C ASP A 111 -19.32 -0.92 20.32
N ARG A 112 -20.39 -1.08 19.54
CA ARG A 112 -21.79 -0.70 19.81
C ARG A 112 -22.17 0.78 19.94
N THR A 113 -23.39 1.03 19.46
CA THR A 113 -24.12 2.29 19.25
C THR A 113 -24.41 3.10 20.53
N ALA A 114 -24.56 4.42 20.33
CA ALA A 114 -25.33 5.41 21.11
C ALA A 114 -24.69 6.05 22.36
N ALA A 115 -24.24 7.31 22.20
CA ALA A 115 -24.49 8.39 23.16
C ALA A 115 -24.12 9.73 22.53
N GLN A 116 -25.02 10.71 22.68
CA GLN A 116 -24.86 12.11 22.30
C GLN A 116 -23.70 12.78 23.03
N ALA A 117 -23.01 13.70 22.33
CA ALA A 117 -22.46 14.99 22.78
C ALA A 117 -21.52 15.49 21.66
N ASP A 118 -21.54 16.74 21.16
CA ASP A 118 -22.19 17.95 21.66
C ASP A 118 -22.20 19.03 20.55
N THR A 119 -23.28 19.82 20.45
CA THR A 119 -23.35 21.31 20.30
C THR A 119 -22.38 22.00 19.30
N ALA A 120 -22.81 22.86 18.37
CA ALA A 120 -23.33 24.20 18.67
C ALA A 120 -23.84 24.93 17.41
N ALA A 121 -24.83 25.81 17.64
CA ALA A 121 -25.07 27.10 17.00
C ALA A 121 -24.44 27.39 15.63
N GLU A 122 -25.31 27.58 14.63
CA GLU A 122 -25.55 28.90 14.02
C GLU A 122 -26.87 28.82 13.24
N GLY A 123 -27.87 29.57 13.73
CA GLY A 123 -29.25 29.63 13.23
C GLY A 123 -30.27 29.83 14.34
#